data_AF-A0A2U9P2P8-F1
#
_entry.id   AF-A0A2U9P2P8-F1
#
_cell.length_a   1.000
_cell.length_b   1.000
_cell.length_c   1.000
_cell.angle_alpha   90.00
_cell.angle_beta   90.00
_cell.angle_gamma   90.00
#
_symmetry.space_group_name_H-M   'P 1'
#
loop_
_entity.id
_entity.type
_entity.pdbx_description
1 polymer ?
#
loop_
_entity_poly.entity_id
_entity_poly.type
_entity_poly.pdbx_seq_one_letter_code
_entity_poly.pdbx_strand_id
1 'polypeptide(L)'
;MKPAPPGNAVGFDLQPQHVYYASYTLRNAHYDFMDRVESLVTTLALYPHAVGCGSGPEAFAKAYAEVADLFLRVWCRAAEGVGGAAVGLTITANHYAQADQATHPLVPAVVKKNPPDVLKNPNAGGPVADLAWGNAQGADSWGDKMIDEVAAALSWVGDHVLRPVLRDALRHGKVADITPGGDDIDLPKIAERWRIAATDAMKSAQSFDDALAYITNPAVGNDEWQKAMKQFCSAIWGTTAWGAERHGRKWNHRDGQQPALDILQDTARGIAAACEGVCAEVKKVRSTITDVYKDAALKTFSVKSLGDAVDLLTSLGDLALEFISNIDTMRLDQAVDSYNREISSLARDLDKFKPALDEAELSLPRYAAEEARAEAFGARALNGFRSDRPWVKQEEIKNGTYKISLASDEWLGGGHTLDKHVGKTDEQLAQRLRDQGDPPTPAWPHGKPKIGAASTFFTAEQAQRLTQYNVDVNADEIKKWLGRPPKAENGDLKLPISCTAPNGEVSGHSVTKQPNPVNNEGFKNEGLKAGAIPVNDVKTVLKYDPSLNPPFVVLTSMPEQ
;
A
#
# COMPACT_ATOMS: atom_id res chain seq x y z
N MET A 1 -5.05 29.91 -2.42
CA MET A 1 -5.84 30.54 -1.35
C MET A 1 -5.35 29.99 -0.02
N LYS A 2 -4.59 30.75 0.79
CA LYS A 2 -4.26 30.34 2.17
C LYS A 2 -5.17 31.12 3.13
N PRO A 3 -5.73 30.51 4.18
CA PRO A 3 -6.50 31.23 5.19
C PRO A 3 -5.64 32.32 5.84
N ALA A 4 -6.28 33.36 6.38
CA ALA A 4 -5.55 34.40 7.11
C ALA A 4 -4.82 33.79 8.34
N PRO A 5 -3.58 34.20 8.62
CA PRO A 5 -2.84 33.67 9.77
C PRO A 5 -3.50 34.06 11.12
N PRO A 6 -3.35 33.20 12.15
CA PRO A 6 -3.83 33.49 13.50
C PRO A 6 -3.20 34.79 14.05
N GLY A 7 -4.02 35.66 14.62
CA GLY A 7 -3.56 36.94 15.21
C GLY A 7 -3.87 38.19 14.37
N ASN A 8 -4.30 38.04 13.12
CA ASN A 8 -5.08 39.09 12.48
C ASN A 8 -6.47 39.13 13.13
N ALA A 9 -7.09 40.31 13.20
CA ALA A 9 -8.42 40.53 13.81
C ALA A 9 -9.56 39.66 13.21
N VAL A 10 -9.27 38.82 12.21
CA VAL A 10 -10.20 37.95 11.47
C VAL A 10 -9.96 36.44 11.72
N GLY A 11 -8.89 36.02 12.42
CA GLY A 11 -8.64 34.60 12.76
C GLY A 11 -8.30 33.67 11.57
N PHE A 12 -7.88 32.43 11.88
CA PHE A 12 -7.78 31.35 10.88
C PHE A 12 -9.19 30.83 10.59
N ASP A 13 -9.90 31.51 9.70
CA ASP A 13 -11.29 31.21 9.36
C ASP A 13 -11.39 30.30 8.14
N LEU A 14 -11.78 29.05 8.38
CA LEU A 14 -11.85 28.04 7.36
C LEU A 14 -13.25 27.98 6.74
N GLN A 15 -13.36 28.39 5.48
CA GLN A 15 -14.59 28.36 4.70
C GLN A 15 -14.69 27.10 3.82
N PRO A 16 -15.90 26.67 3.40
CA PRO A 16 -16.10 25.55 2.48
C PRO A 16 -15.25 25.64 1.19
N GLN A 17 -14.97 26.87 0.72
CA GLN A 17 -14.10 27.13 -0.43
C GLN A 17 -12.67 26.59 -0.25
N HIS A 18 -12.10 26.68 0.95
CA HIS A 18 -10.78 26.13 1.25
C HIS A 18 -10.78 24.59 1.22
N VAL A 19 -11.86 23.97 1.71
CA VAL A 19 -12.01 22.52 1.71
C VAL A 19 -12.21 21.98 0.30
N TYR A 20 -13.01 22.65 -0.55
CA TYR A 20 -13.07 22.32 -1.97
C TYR A 20 -11.69 22.43 -2.62
N TYR A 21 -10.92 23.48 -2.33
CA TYR A 21 -9.58 23.64 -2.89
C TYR A 21 -8.63 22.50 -2.48
N ALA A 22 -8.63 22.11 -1.21
CA ALA A 22 -7.86 20.96 -0.73
C ALA A 22 -8.29 19.66 -1.42
N SER A 23 -9.59 19.43 -1.57
CA SER A 23 -10.15 18.30 -2.32
C SER A 23 -9.63 18.23 -3.77
N TYR A 24 -9.65 19.34 -4.51
CA TYR A 24 -9.12 19.37 -5.88
C TYR A 24 -7.60 19.19 -5.94
N THR A 25 -6.86 19.69 -4.96
CA THR A 25 -5.40 19.52 -4.89
C THR A 25 -5.05 18.06 -4.59
N LEU A 26 -5.81 17.41 -3.69
CA LEU A 26 -5.68 15.97 -3.42
C LEU A 26 -5.99 15.11 -4.62
N ARG A 27 -7.03 15.45 -5.40
CA ARG A 27 -7.33 14.78 -6.66
C ARG A 27 -6.13 14.84 -7.62
N ASN A 28 -5.47 16.00 -7.73
CA ASN A 28 -4.29 16.11 -8.59
C ASN A 28 -3.15 15.23 -8.07
N ALA A 29 -2.86 15.28 -6.76
CA ALA A 29 -1.85 14.42 -6.14
C ALA A 29 -2.17 12.92 -6.32
N HIS A 30 -3.45 12.53 -6.32
CA HIS A 30 -3.90 11.17 -6.60
C HIS A 30 -3.54 10.72 -8.03
N TYR A 31 -3.79 11.55 -9.04
CA TYR A 31 -3.40 11.23 -10.43
C TYR A 31 -1.88 11.24 -10.59
N ASP A 32 -1.18 12.25 -10.05
CA ASP A 32 0.29 12.30 -10.09
C ASP A 32 0.92 11.06 -9.44
N PHE A 33 0.30 10.52 -8.39
CA PHE A 33 0.74 9.29 -7.72
C PHE A 33 0.52 8.04 -8.58
N MET A 34 -0.58 7.99 -9.34
CA MET A 34 -0.87 6.88 -10.24
C MET A 34 -0.02 6.93 -11.53
N ASP A 35 0.20 8.10 -12.10
CA ASP A 35 1.05 8.27 -13.29
C ASP A 35 2.48 7.80 -13.03
N ARG A 36 2.98 7.93 -11.79
CA ARG A 36 4.31 7.44 -11.38
C ARG A 36 4.42 5.91 -11.43
N VAL A 37 3.38 5.19 -10.99
CA VAL A 37 3.40 3.72 -11.04
C VAL A 37 3.16 3.19 -12.45
N GLU A 38 2.32 3.84 -13.25
CA GLU A 38 2.14 3.50 -14.67
C GLU A 38 3.44 3.74 -15.47
N SER A 39 4.14 4.85 -15.19
CA SER A 39 5.45 5.15 -15.78
C SER A 39 6.51 4.11 -15.42
N LEU A 40 6.51 3.62 -14.17
CA LEU A 40 7.38 2.51 -13.74
C LEU A 40 7.11 1.26 -14.59
N VAL A 41 5.87 0.80 -14.65
CA VAL A 41 5.48 -0.41 -15.40
C VAL A 41 5.82 -0.27 -16.89
N THR A 42 5.40 0.84 -17.51
CA THR A 42 5.64 1.12 -18.93
C THR A 42 7.13 1.16 -19.25
N THR A 43 7.94 1.74 -18.38
CA THR A 43 9.38 1.82 -18.62
C THR A 43 10.08 0.48 -18.41
N LEU A 44 9.65 -0.31 -17.42
CA LEU A 44 10.19 -1.64 -17.19
C LEU A 44 9.85 -2.60 -18.34
N ALA A 45 8.70 -2.43 -18.99
CA ALA A 45 8.29 -3.20 -20.17
C ALA A 45 9.30 -3.15 -21.34
N LEU A 46 10.21 -2.16 -21.36
CA LEU A 46 11.28 -2.05 -22.35
C LEU A 46 12.44 -3.02 -22.11
N TYR A 47 12.49 -3.70 -20.95
CA TYR A 47 13.60 -4.55 -20.53
C TYR A 47 13.15 -5.97 -20.13
N PRO A 48 12.43 -6.70 -21.01
CA PRO A 48 12.07 -8.09 -20.72
C PRO A 48 13.32 -8.99 -20.78
N HIS A 49 13.22 -10.18 -20.18
CA HIS A 49 14.21 -11.26 -20.33
C HIS A 49 15.63 -10.87 -19.87
N ALA A 50 15.79 -10.03 -18.85
CA ALA A 50 17.10 -9.49 -18.49
C ALA A 50 17.99 -10.40 -17.63
N VAL A 51 17.46 -11.43 -16.94
CA VAL A 51 18.25 -12.17 -15.92
C VAL A 51 19.00 -13.40 -16.47
N GLY A 52 18.66 -13.86 -17.69
CA GLY A 52 19.29 -15.01 -18.35
C GLY A 52 18.76 -16.38 -17.90
N CYS A 53 19.47 -17.43 -18.28
CA CYS A 53 19.13 -18.83 -17.98
C CYS A 53 19.83 -19.37 -16.72
N GLY A 54 19.20 -20.39 -16.10
CA GLY A 54 19.74 -21.13 -14.95
C GLY A 54 18.77 -21.15 -13.77
N SER A 55 18.96 -22.11 -12.85
CA SER A 55 18.08 -22.27 -11.68
C SER A 55 18.07 -21.05 -10.75
N GLY A 56 19.19 -20.32 -10.67
CA GLY A 56 19.27 -19.05 -9.93
C GLY A 56 18.44 -17.95 -10.58
N PRO A 57 18.71 -17.59 -11.84
CA PRO A 57 17.90 -16.63 -12.59
C PRO A 57 16.40 -16.93 -12.61
N GLU A 58 16.00 -18.20 -12.76
CA GLU A 58 14.59 -18.62 -12.69
C GLU A 58 13.97 -18.30 -11.32
N ALA A 59 14.66 -18.65 -10.23
CA ALA A 59 14.22 -18.34 -8.87
C ALA A 59 14.11 -16.83 -8.65
N PHE A 60 15.08 -16.06 -9.15
CA PHE A 60 15.07 -14.60 -9.05
C PHE A 60 13.93 -13.97 -9.84
N ALA A 61 13.71 -14.37 -11.09
CA ALA A 61 12.64 -13.82 -11.92
C ALA A 61 11.26 -14.05 -11.28
N LYS A 62 11.05 -15.24 -10.70
CA LYS A 62 9.83 -15.55 -9.94
C LYS A 62 9.67 -14.65 -8.72
N ALA A 63 10.69 -14.57 -7.87
CA ALA A 63 10.64 -13.74 -6.66
C ALA A 63 10.43 -12.25 -7.01
N TYR A 64 11.11 -11.77 -8.05
CA TYR A 64 10.94 -10.42 -8.60
C TYR A 64 9.49 -10.16 -9.01
N ALA A 65 8.88 -11.04 -9.81
CA ALA A 65 7.51 -10.86 -10.28
C ALA A 65 6.51 -10.84 -9.11
N GLU A 66 6.63 -11.77 -8.15
CA GLU A 66 5.73 -11.86 -7.01
C GLU A 66 5.85 -10.65 -6.06
N VAL A 67 7.07 -10.17 -5.79
CA VAL A 67 7.30 -8.98 -4.95
C VAL A 67 6.86 -7.71 -5.67
N ALA A 68 7.13 -7.59 -6.97
CA ALA A 68 6.72 -6.44 -7.76
C ALA A 68 5.18 -6.35 -7.86
N ASP A 69 4.48 -7.47 -8.08
CA ASP A 69 3.02 -7.51 -8.08
C ASP A 69 2.43 -7.02 -6.74
N LEU A 70 2.95 -7.52 -5.62
CA LEU A 70 2.57 -7.04 -4.28
C LEU A 70 2.85 -5.53 -4.10
N PHE A 71 4.02 -5.05 -4.54
CA PHE A 71 4.37 -3.64 -4.52
C PHE A 71 3.34 -2.79 -5.30
N LEU A 72 2.97 -3.21 -6.51
CA LEU A 72 1.99 -2.51 -7.34
C LEU A 72 0.60 -2.51 -6.67
N ARG A 73 0.18 -3.62 -6.04
CA ARG A 73 -1.08 -3.69 -5.28
C ARG A 73 -1.09 -2.71 -4.12
N VAL A 74 -0.03 -2.66 -3.31
CA VAL A 74 0.11 -1.72 -2.20
C VAL A 74 0.05 -0.27 -2.69
N TRP A 75 0.74 0.04 -3.79
CA TRP A 75 0.71 1.39 -4.38
C TRP A 75 -0.70 1.79 -4.83
N CYS A 76 -1.38 0.93 -5.60
CA CYS A 76 -2.74 1.17 -6.07
C CYS A 76 -3.72 1.32 -4.89
N ARG A 77 -3.60 0.46 -3.88
CA ARG A 77 -4.44 0.52 -2.68
C ARG A 77 -4.27 1.83 -1.90
N ALA A 78 -3.05 2.36 -1.84
CA ALA A 78 -2.82 3.67 -1.23
C ALA A 78 -3.47 4.79 -2.06
N ALA A 79 -3.43 4.71 -3.39
CA ALA A 79 -4.11 5.66 -4.27
C ALA A 79 -5.63 5.64 -4.09
N GLU A 80 -6.23 4.46 -3.86
CA GLU A 80 -7.67 4.28 -3.56
C GLU A 80 -8.07 5.14 -2.34
N GLY A 81 -7.28 5.08 -1.27
CA GLY A 81 -7.47 5.90 -0.07
C GLY A 81 -7.40 7.40 -0.34
N VAL A 82 -6.37 7.87 -1.07
CA VAL A 82 -6.25 9.30 -1.44
C VAL A 82 -7.46 9.78 -2.26
N GLY A 83 -7.97 8.94 -3.16
CA GLY A 83 -9.19 9.22 -3.93
C GLY A 83 -10.42 9.38 -3.04
N GLY A 84 -10.60 8.47 -2.07
CA GLY A 84 -11.64 8.58 -1.04
C GLY A 84 -11.53 9.88 -0.24
N ALA A 85 -10.32 10.25 0.18
CA ALA A 85 -10.08 11.49 0.91
C ALA A 85 -10.50 12.74 0.11
N ALA A 86 -10.13 12.80 -1.17
CA ALA A 86 -10.50 13.91 -2.04
C ALA A 86 -12.02 14.06 -2.15
N VAL A 87 -12.76 12.96 -2.31
CA VAL A 87 -14.23 13.00 -2.40
C VAL A 87 -14.87 13.39 -1.07
N GLY A 88 -14.45 12.78 0.04
CA GLY A 88 -15.00 13.06 1.37
C GLY A 88 -14.89 14.53 1.77
N LEU A 89 -13.77 15.20 1.43
CA LEU A 89 -13.65 16.65 1.64
C LEU A 89 -14.69 17.47 0.86
N THR A 90 -14.97 17.13 -0.40
CA THR A 90 -16.00 17.83 -1.18
C THR A 90 -17.40 17.55 -0.63
N ILE A 91 -17.70 16.32 -0.22
CA ILE A 91 -18.99 15.96 0.40
C ILE A 91 -19.21 16.79 1.67
N THR A 92 -18.22 16.85 2.56
CA THR A 92 -18.33 17.65 3.78
C THR A 92 -18.46 19.15 3.52
N ALA A 93 -17.71 19.69 2.57
CA ALA A 93 -17.84 21.11 2.21
C ALA A 93 -19.25 21.42 1.67
N ASN A 94 -19.85 20.51 0.90
CA ASN A 94 -21.23 20.63 0.45
C ASN A 94 -22.20 20.60 1.64
N HIS A 95 -22.08 19.61 2.54
CA HIS A 95 -22.95 19.47 3.71
C HIS A 95 -22.87 20.68 4.64
N TYR A 96 -21.66 21.18 4.90
CA TYR A 96 -21.44 22.36 5.74
C TYR A 96 -22.09 23.61 5.13
N ALA A 97 -21.88 23.86 3.84
CA ALA A 97 -22.45 25.01 3.16
C ALA A 97 -23.99 24.94 3.13
N GLN A 98 -24.57 23.76 2.94
CA GLN A 98 -26.02 23.57 3.04
C GLN A 98 -26.56 23.81 4.45
N ALA A 99 -25.86 23.31 5.48
CA ALA A 99 -26.26 23.51 6.86
C ALA A 99 -26.23 25.01 7.23
N ASP A 100 -25.16 25.72 6.84
CA ASP A 100 -25.03 27.16 7.05
C ASP A 100 -26.15 27.94 6.34
N GLN A 101 -26.45 27.60 5.09
CA GLN A 101 -27.57 28.21 4.34
C GLN A 101 -28.93 27.93 5.01
N ALA A 102 -29.16 26.71 5.49
CA ALA A 102 -30.40 26.36 6.17
C ALA A 102 -30.62 27.18 7.46
N THR A 103 -29.54 27.63 8.11
CA THR A 103 -29.58 28.55 9.25
C THR A 103 -29.63 30.03 8.86
N HIS A 104 -29.31 30.38 7.62
CA HIS A 104 -29.31 31.75 7.08
C HIS A 104 -30.17 31.87 5.81
N PRO A 105 -31.51 31.82 5.91
CA PRO A 105 -32.42 31.68 4.76
C PRO A 105 -32.42 32.87 3.78
N LEU A 106 -31.81 34.00 4.14
CA LEU A 106 -31.64 35.18 3.28
C LEU A 106 -30.42 35.07 2.36
N VAL A 107 -29.55 34.07 2.57
CA VAL A 107 -28.39 33.79 1.71
C VAL A 107 -28.83 32.97 0.49
N PRO A 108 -28.32 33.27 -0.72
CA PRO A 108 -28.64 32.50 -1.93
C PRO A 108 -28.41 30.99 -1.77
N ALA A 109 -29.16 30.20 -2.55
CA ALA A 109 -29.01 28.76 -2.56
C ALA A 109 -27.58 28.32 -2.86
N VAL A 110 -27.03 27.47 -2.01
CA VAL A 110 -25.71 26.88 -2.23
C VAL A 110 -25.81 25.89 -3.37
N VAL A 111 -25.08 26.15 -4.46
CA VAL A 111 -24.88 25.18 -5.53
C VAL A 111 -23.89 24.14 -5.05
N LYS A 112 -24.34 22.90 -4.89
CA LYS A 112 -23.46 21.77 -4.58
C LYS A 112 -22.40 21.64 -5.67
N LYS A 113 -21.15 21.47 -5.26
CA LYS A 113 -20.09 21.05 -6.19
C LYS A 113 -20.15 19.55 -6.36
N ASN A 114 -20.01 19.09 -7.59
CA ASN A 114 -19.79 17.68 -7.85
C ASN A 114 -18.46 17.24 -7.19
N PRO A 115 -18.43 16.06 -6.56
CA PRO A 115 -17.18 15.44 -6.16
C PRO A 115 -16.17 15.38 -7.32
N PRO A 116 -14.86 15.52 -7.03
CA PRO A 116 -13.84 15.34 -8.05
C PRO A 116 -13.89 13.92 -8.63
N ASP A 117 -13.58 13.80 -9.92
CA ASP A 117 -13.39 12.49 -10.55
C ASP A 117 -12.07 11.88 -10.07
N VAL A 118 -12.13 10.62 -9.59
CA VAL A 118 -11.02 9.90 -8.95
C VAL A 118 -11.05 8.42 -9.34
N LEU A 119 -9.90 7.77 -9.30
CA LEU A 119 -9.79 6.33 -9.54
C LEU A 119 -10.22 5.58 -8.28
N LYS A 120 -11.46 5.06 -8.28
CA LYS A 120 -12.01 4.27 -7.17
C LYS A 120 -11.46 2.85 -7.09
N ASN A 121 -11.02 2.32 -8.23
CA ASN A 121 -10.38 1.01 -8.35
C ASN A 121 -9.09 1.17 -9.18
N PRO A 122 -8.07 1.84 -8.62
CA PRO A 122 -6.83 2.10 -9.34
C PRO A 122 -6.12 0.80 -9.69
N ASN A 123 -5.47 0.77 -10.85
CA ASN A 123 -4.61 -0.33 -11.28
C ASN A 123 -3.34 0.25 -11.90
N ALA A 124 -2.25 -0.51 -11.88
CA ALA A 124 -0.95 -0.06 -12.36
C ALA A 124 -0.78 -0.14 -13.89
N GLY A 125 -1.86 -0.40 -14.64
CA GLY A 125 -1.82 -0.57 -16.10
C GLY A 125 -1.31 -1.94 -16.57
N GLY A 126 -0.80 -2.79 -15.68
CA GLY A 126 -0.35 -4.15 -15.99
C GLY A 126 0.71 -4.67 -15.01
N PRO A 127 1.19 -5.91 -15.19
CA PRO A 127 2.33 -6.43 -14.43
C PRO A 127 3.63 -5.76 -14.90
N VAL A 128 4.67 -5.79 -14.05
CA VAL A 128 6.03 -5.47 -14.49
C VAL A 128 6.53 -6.47 -15.55
N ALA A 129 7.58 -6.09 -16.28
CA ALA A 129 8.18 -6.95 -17.30
C ALA A 129 8.62 -8.30 -16.70
N ASP A 130 8.36 -9.38 -17.44
CA ASP A 130 8.92 -10.69 -17.11
C ASP A 130 10.42 -10.69 -17.40
N LEU A 131 11.22 -10.86 -16.35
CA LEU A 131 12.68 -10.90 -16.46
C LEU A 131 13.20 -12.28 -16.85
N ALA A 132 12.38 -13.34 -16.73
CA ALA A 132 12.79 -14.69 -17.08
C ALA A 132 13.09 -14.80 -18.57
N TRP A 133 14.14 -15.53 -18.96
CA TRP A 133 14.51 -15.65 -20.36
C TRP A 133 13.55 -16.52 -21.20
N GLY A 134 13.04 -17.61 -20.61
CA GLY A 134 12.14 -18.55 -21.30
C GLY A 134 12.71 -19.07 -22.64
N ASN A 135 11.87 -19.09 -23.69
CA ASN A 135 12.23 -19.46 -25.07
C ASN A 135 12.42 -18.22 -25.98
N ALA A 136 12.69 -17.04 -25.42
CA ALA A 136 12.84 -15.81 -26.21
C ALA A 136 13.98 -15.97 -27.24
N GLN A 137 13.78 -15.45 -28.47
CA GLN A 137 14.83 -15.40 -29.47
C GLN A 137 15.94 -14.51 -28.93
N GLY A 138 17.08 -15.11 -28.62
CA GLY A 138 18.15 -14.38 -27.99
C GLY A 138 18.67 -13.27 -28.88
N ALA A 139 18.80 -12.08 -28.30
CA ALA A 139 19.83 -11.19 -28.78
C ALA A 139 21.16 -11.91 -28.56
N ASP A 140 21.81 -12.36 -29.63
CA ASP A 140 23.07 -13.12 -29.66
C ASP A 140 24.24 -12.44 -28.90
N SER A 141 24.01 -11.27 -28.27
CA SER A 141 25.01 -10.38 -27.70
C SER A 141 25.78 -10.93 -26.50
N TRP A 142 25.21 -11.76 -25.62
CA TRP A 142 25.94 -12.22 -24.43
C TRP A 142 27.06 -13.21 -24.81
N GLY A 143 26.70 -14.22 -25.60
CA GLY A 143 27.66 -15.20 -26.15
C GLY A 143 28.63 -14.54 -27.13
N ASP A 144 28.13 -13.70 -28.03
CA ASP A 144 28.99 -13.03 -29.02
C ASP A 144 29.99 -12.07 -28.35
N LYS A 145 29.66 -11.36 -27.25
CA LYS A 145 30.64 -10.55 -26.50
C LYS A 145 31.80 -11.39 -25.97
N MET A 146 31.54 -12.57 -25.41
CA MET A 146 32.60 -13.47 -24.96
C MET A 146 33.43 -13.96 -26.13
N ILE A 147 32.78 -14.35 -27.23
CA ILE A 147 33.45 -14.77 -28.46
C ILE A 147 34.36 -13.66 -28.97
N ASP A 148 33.87 -12.42 -29.05
CA ASP A 148 34.63 -11.25 -29.50
C ASP A 148 35.84 -10.98 -28.60
N GLU A 149 35.68 -11.07 -27.28
CA GLU A 149 36.77 -10.89 -26.32
C GLU A 149 37.86 -11.97 -26.42
N VAL A 150 37.46 -13.23 -26.65
CA VAL A 150 38.40 -14.34 -26.87
C VAL A 150 39.07 -14.19 -28.25
N ALA A 151 38.30 -13.89 -29.30
CA ALA A 151 38.79 -13.71 -30.66
C ALA A 151 39.78 -12.54 -30.78
N ALA A 152 39.52 -11.43 -30.09
CA ALA A 152 40.43 -10.29 -30.04
C ALA A 152 41.80 -10.66 -29.41
N ALA A 153 41.79 -11.49 -28.37
CA ALA A 153 43.02 -11.97 -27.71
C ALA A 153 43.84 -12.94 -28.59
N LEU A 154 43.23 -13.50 -29.64
CA LEU A 154 43.79 -14.54 -30.51
C LEU A 154 43.69 -14.16 -31.98
N SER A 155 43.77 -12.87 -32.28
CA SER A 155 43.54 -12.30 -33.62
C SER A 155 44.33 -12.98 -34.75
N TRP A 156 45.44 -13.68 -34.45
CA TRP A 156 46.24 -14.44 -35.41
C TRP A 156 45.61 -15.75 -35.91
N VAL A 157 44.63 -16.33 -35.21
CA VAL A 157 43.98 -17.61 -35.61
C VAL A 157 42.87 -17.38 -36.66
N GLY A 158 42.33 -16.17 -36.73
CA GLY A 158 41.24 -15.79 -37.63
C GLY A 158 39.84 -16.12 -37.07
N ASP A 159 38.91 -15.17 -37.21
CA ASP A 159 37.54 -15.26 -36.65
C ASP A 159 36.75 -16.46 -37.22
N HIS A 160 36.99 -16.81 -38.49
CA HIS A 160 36.34 -17.95 -39.16
C HIS A 160 36.64 -19.32 -38.53
N VAL A 161 37.71 -19.45 -37.74
CA VAL A 161 38.07 -20.68 -37.01
C VAL A 161 37.62 -20.60 -35.55
N LEU A 162 37.88 -19.47 -34.87
CA LEU A 162 37.58 -19.32 -33.45
C LEU A 162 36.09 -19.23 -33.13
N ARG A 163 35.33 -18.45 -33.90
CA ARG A 163 33.90 -18.21 -33.61
C ARG A 163 33.07 -19.51 -33.66
N PRO A 164 33.21 -20.40 -34.66
CA PRO A 164 32.51 -21.69 -34.65
C PRO A 164 32.88 -22.57 -33.45
N VAL A 165 34.16 -22.65 -33.09
CA VAL A 165 34.64 -23.46 -31.95
C VAL A 165 34.09 -22.93 -30.62
N LEU A 166 34.11 -21.62 -30.41
CA LEU A 166 33.60 -20.99 -29.19
C LEU A 166 32.07 -21.10 -29.09
N ARG A 167 31.35 -21.04 -30.21
CA ARG A 167 29.89 -21.30 -30.23
C ARG A 167 29.57 -22.73 -29.84
N ASP A 168 30.38 -23.70 -30.25
CA ASP A 168 30.23 -25.10 -29.83
C ASP A 168 30.56 -25.28 -28.35
N ALA A 169 31.63 -24.64 -27.87
CA ALA A 169 32.01 -24.68 -26.47
C ALA A 169 30.96 -24.08 -25.52
N LEU A 170 30.29 -22.99 -25.91
CA LEU A 170 29.17 -22.41 -25.13
C LEU A 170 27.97 -23.35 -25.00
N ARG A 171 27.87 -24.35 -25.88
CA ARG A 171 26.84 -25.40 -25.84
C ARG A 171 27.30 -26.65 -25.11
N HIS A 172 28.47 -26.63 -24.47
CA HIS A 172 29.05 -27.77 -23.77
C HIS A 172 29.10 -27.57 -22.25
N GLY A 173 28.89 -28.67 -21.52
CA GLY A 173 28.96 -28.69 -20.05
C GLY A 173 27.93 -27.76 -19.38
N LYS A 174 28.16 -27.41 -18.11
CA LYS A 174 27.25 -26.55 -17.34
C LYS A 174 27.12 -25.12 -17.86
N VAL A 175 28.03 -24.67 -18.72
CA VAL A 175 27.92 -23.34 -19.35
C VAL A 175 26.69 -23.26 -20.26
N ALA A 176 26.30 -24.39 -20.87
CA ALA A 176 25.08 -24.47 -21.67
C ALA A 176 23.83 -24.19 -20.83
N ASP A 177 23.81 -24.61 -19.55
CA ASP A 177 22.66 -24.45 -18.65
C ASP A 177 22.37 -22.97 -18.30
N ILE A 178 23.35 -22.10 -18.47
CA ILE A 178 23.24 -20.65 -18.22
C ILE A 178 23.38 -19.82 -19.50
N THR A 179 23.32 -20.46 -20.67
CA THR A 179 23.42 -19.78 -21.96
C THR A 179 22.03 -19.70 -22.61
N PRO A 180 21.56 -18.50 -22.96
CA PRO A 180 22.24 -17.20 -22.81
C PRO A 180 22.24 -16.72 -21.35
N GLY A 181 23.33 -16.06 -20.97
CA GLY A 181 23.46 -15.42 -19.67
C GLY A 181 22.71 -14.09 -19.60
N GLY A 182 22.61 -13.54 -18.38
CA GLY A 182 21.88 -12.29 -18.15
C GLY A 182 22.45 -11.06 -18.86
N ASP A 183 21.60 -10.03 -18.99
CA ASP A 183 21.93 -8.76 -19.64
C ASP A 183 22.56 -7.77 -18.64
N ASP A 184 23.87 -7.60 -18.73
CA ASP A 184 24.64 -6.72 -17.87
C ASP A 184 24.56 -5.22 -18.24
N ILE A 185 23.76 -4.86 -19.26
CA ILE A 185 23.44 -3.51 -19.70
C ILE A 185 22.04 -3.09 -19.22
N ASP A 186 21.06 -3.99 -19.31
CA ASP A 186 19.66 -3.69 -18.98
C ASP A 186 19.34 -3.87 -17.49
N LEU A 187 19.97 -4.82 -16.80
CA LEU A 187 19.81 -4.98 -15.34
C LEU A 187 20.10 -3.69 -14.54
N PRO A 188 21.18 -2.92 -14.81
CA PRO A 188 21.38 -1.61 -14.20
C PRO A 188 20.28 -0.59 -14.48
N LYS A 189 19.69 -0.61 -15.69
CA LYS A 189 18.59 0.30 -16.05
C LYS A 189 17.31 -0.07 -15.29
N ILE A 190 17.02 -1.37 -15.15
CA ILE A 190 15.92 -1.88 -14.32
C ILE A 190 16.13 -1.42 -12.87
N ALA A 191 17.32 -1.61 -12.31
CA ALA A 191 17.65 -1.18 -10.96
C ALA A 191 17.41 0.32 -10.74
N GLU A 192 17.83 1.15 -11.70
CA GLU A 192 17.61 2.60 -11.63
C GLU A 192 16.13 2.97 -11.64
N ARG A 193 15.29 2.28 -12.42
CA ARG A 193 13.83 2.53 -12.41
C ARG A 193 13.19 2.22 -11.06
N TRP A 194 13.64 1.18 -10.38
CA TRP A 194 13.20 0.89 -9.02
C TRP A 194 13.66 1.94 -8.00
N ARG A 195 14.87 2.50 -8.14
CA ARG A 195 15.29 3.63 -7.29
C ARG A 195 14.43 4.88 -7.47
N ILE A 196 14.05 5.17 -8.71
CA ILE A 196 13.15 6.27 -9.02
C ILE A 196 11.79 6.02 -8.35
N ALA A 197 11.23 4.82 -8.46
CA ALA A 197 9.99 4.43 -7.78
C ALA A 197 10.05 4.63 -6.25
N ALA A 198 11.19 4.28 -5.62
CA ALA A 198 11.39 4.48 -4.18
C ALA A 198 11.35 5.97 -3.76
N THR A 199 11.81 6.85 -4.65
CA THR A 199 11.79 8.31 -4.44
C THR A 199 10.40 8.88 -4.73
N ASP A 200 9.73 8.36 -5.75
CA ASP A 200 8.41 8.78 -6.16
C ASP A 200 7.33 8.46 -5.11
N ALA A 201 7.46 7.35 -4.38
CA ALA A 201 6.59 7.03 -3.25
C ALA A 201 6.62 8.15 -2.19
N MET A 202 7.82 8.60 -1.80
CA MET A 202 7.98 9.63 -0.75
C MET A 202 7.51 11.02 -1.19
N LYS A 203 7.82 11.42 -2.43
CA LYS A 203 7.38 12.72 -2.97
C LYS A 203 5.86 12.86 -2.97
N SER A 204 5.16 11.74 -3.08
CA SER A 204 3.70 11.70 -3.12
C SER A 204 3.08 11.95 -1.75
N ALA A 205 3.69 11.43 -0.67
CA ALA A 205 3.33 11.78 0.71
C ALA A 205 3.43 13.30 0.95
N GLN A 206 4.51 13.90 0.47
CA GLN A 206 4.75 15.32 0.66
C GLN A 206 3.73 16.18 -0.09
N SER A 207 3.38 15.77 -1.32
CA SER A 207 2.33 16.42 -2.11
C SER A 207 0.96 16.32 -1.45
N PHE A 208 0.68 15.19 -0.78
CA PHE A 208 -0.52 14.98 0.01
C PHE A 208 -0.58 15.90 1.24
N ASP A 209 0.50 15.96 2.02
CA ASP A 209 0.61 16.85 3.19
C ASP A 209 0.45 18.33 2.78
N ASP A 210 1.05 18.72 1.65
CA ASP A 210 0.93 20.08 1.09
C ASP A 210 -0.51 20.43 0.69
N ALA A 211 -1.26 19.47 0.15
CA ALA A 211 -2.66 19.66 -0.22
C ALA A 211 -3.55 19.90 1.02
N LEU A 212 -3.23 19.26 2.14
CA LEU A 212 -3.96 19.40 3.40
C LEU A 212 -3.48 20.56 4.27
N ALA A 213 -2.27 21.09 4.03
CA ALA A 213 -1.77 22.26 4.73
C ALA A 213 -2.70 23.47 4.62
N TYR A 214 -3.53 23.54 3.56
CA TYR A 214 -4.54 24.58 3.37
C TYR A 214 -5.69 24.55 4.38
N ILE A 215 -5.95 23.39 4.99
CA ILE A 215 -7.04 23.18 5.95
C ILE A 215 -6.55 22.82 7.35
N THR A 216 -5.29 23.13 7.62
CA THR A 216 -4.61 22.83 8.88
C THR A 216 -4.12 24.12 9.53
N ASN A 217 -4.40 24.32 10.82
CA ASN A 217 -3.98 25.51 11.55
C ASN A 217 -2.72 25.27 12.40
N PRO A 218 -1.53 25.74 12.01
CA PRO A 218 -0.28 25.47 12.74
C PRO A 218 -0.07 26.33 14.00
N ALA A 219 -1.04 27.17 14.41
CA ALA A 219 -0.85 28.03 15.59
C ALA A 219 -0.71 27.25 16.90
N VAL A 220 0.11 27.81 17.80
CA VAL A 220 0.24 27.38 19.20
C VAL A 220 -1.13 27.38 19.87
N GLY A 221 -1.47 26.28 20.55
CA GLY A 221 -2.77 26.08 21.22
C GLY A 221 -3.80 25.26 20.44
N ASN A 222 -3.52 24.86 19.18
CA ASN A 222 -4.40 24.00 18.37
C ASN A 222 -3.98 22.53 18.35
N ASP A 223 -3.57 22.00 19.51
CA ASP A 223 -2.97 20.66 19.61
C ASP A 223 -3.91 19.54 19.16
N GLU A 224 -5.23 19.69 19.37
CA GLU A 224 -6.23 18.72 18.91
C GLU A 224 -6.31 18.68 17.37
N TRP A 225 -6.41 19.84 16.73
CA TRP A 225 -6.43 19.95 15.27
C TRP A 225 -5.15 19.36 14.67
N GLN A 226 -3.98 19.69 15.23
CA GLN A 226 -2.69 19.16 14.77
C GLN A 226 -2.58 17.64 14.94
N LYS A 227 -3.09 17.09 16.05
CA LYS A 227 -3.13 15.64 16.27
C LYS A 227 -4.07 14.94 15.29
N ALA A 228 -5.26 15.48 15.07
CA ALA A 228 -6.23 14.94 14.12
C ALA A 228 -5.70 14.97 12.68
N MET A 229 -5.02 16.05 12.29
CA MET A 229 -4.34 16.16 10.99
C MET A 229 -3.28 15.08 10.83
N LYS A 230 -2.37 14.93 11.80
CA LYS A 230 -1.34 13.88 11.76
C LYS A 230 -1.97 12.48 11.67
N GLN A 231 -3.03 12.23 12.45
CA GLN A 231 -3.76 10.97 12.39
C GLN A 231 -4.37 10.74 11.01
N PHE A 232 -5.03 11.74 10.44
CA PHE A 232 -5.65 11.66 9.11
C PHE A 232 -4.61 11.37 8.02
N CYS A 233 -3.50 12.11 7.97
CA CYS A 233 -2.41 11.81 7.04
C CYS A 233 -1.84 10.40 7.24
N SER A 234 -1.61 10.00 8.49
CA SER A 234 -1.06 8.67 8.79
C SER A 234 -2.04 7.55 8.41
N ALA A 235 -3.35 7.79 8.48
CA ALA A 235 -4.38 6.79 8.23
C ALA A 235 -4.41 6.36 6.77
N ILE A 236 -4.15 7.30 5.86
CA ILE A 236 -4.04 7.05 4.42
C ILE A 236 -2.88 6.12 4.11
N TRP A 237 -1.81 6.21 4.90
CA TRP A 237 -0.64 5.35 4.79
C TRP A 237 -0.72 4.08 5.65
N GLY A 238 -1.94 3.69 6.01
CA GLY A 238 -2.28 2.38 6.59
C GLY A 238 -2.35 2.35 8.11
N THR A 239 -2.16 3.47 8.83
CA THR A 239 -2.34 3.42 10.29
C THR A 239 -3.81 3.30 10.68
N THR A 240 -4.07 2.68 11.83
CA THR A 240 -5.42 2.51 12.41
C THR A 240 -5.41 2.79 13.91
N ALA A 241 -6.59 2.97 14.52
CA ALA A 241 -6.69 3.17 15.97
C ALA A 241 -6.31 1.92 16.80
N TRP A 242 -6.23 0.74 16.16
CA TRP A 242 -5.89 -0.54 16.81
C TRP A 242 -4.55 -1.11 16.38
N GLY A 243 -3.90 -0.56 15.35
CA GLY A 243 -2.73 -1.18 14.72
C GLY A 243 -1.63 -1.50 15.73
N ALA A 244 -1.10 -2.71 15.64
CA ALA A 244 0.02 -3.15 16.47
C ALA A 244 1.37 -2.86 15.79
N GLU A 245 2.47 -3.15 16.47
CA GLU A 245 3.77 -3.19 15.84
C GLU A 245 3.92 -4.53 15.08
N ARG A 246 4.24 -4.45 13.78
CA ARG A 246 4.39 -5.60 12.87
C ARG A 246 5.52 -5.34 11.90
N HIS A 247 6.34 -6.34 11.62
CA HIS A 247 7.44 -6.25 10.65
C HIS A 247 8.38 -5.04 10.88
N GLY A 248 8.62 -4.69 12.15
CA GLY A 248 9.46 -3.56 12.55
C GLY A 248 8.81 -2.18 12.34
N ARG A 249 7.51 -2.13 12.03
CA ARG A 249 6.75 -0.90 11.77
C ARG A 249 5.56 -0.78 12.72
N LYS A 250 5.24 0.46 13.08
CA LYS A 250 4.09 0.79 13.93
C LYS A 250 2.92 1.14 13.04
N TRP A 251 1.79 0.48 13.27
CA TRP A 251 0.56 0.66 12.49
C TRP A 251 -0.52 1.42 13.24
N ASN A 252 -0.23 1.96 14.42
CA ASN A 252 -1.19 2.80 15.14
C ASN A 252 -1.13 4.27 14.70
N HIS A 253 -2.24 4.99 14.89
CA HIS A 253 -2.27 6.44 14.75
C HIS A 253 -1.40 7.13 15.81
N ARG A 254 -0.09 7.22 15.58
CA ARG A 254 0.85 8.00 16.40
C ARG A 254 1.88 8.68 15.53
N ASP A 255 2.26 9.90 15.91
CA ASP A 255 3.48 10.58 15.46
C ASP A 255 3.68 10.75 13.94
N GLY A 256 2.60 10.84 13.15
CA GLY A 256 2.73 11.15 11.71
C GLY A 256 3.36 10.01 10.88
N GLN A 257 3.24 8.77 11.34
CA GLN A 257 3.88 7.60 10.73
C GLN A 257 3.27 7.24 9.36
N GLN A 258 4.11 6.74 8.46
CA GLN A 258 3.72 6.40 7.08
C GLN A 258 4.18 4.98 6.69
N PRO A 259 3.77 3.92 7.44
CA PRO A 259 4.38 2.60 7.35
C PRO A 259 4.30 1.97 5.95
N ALA A 260 3.18 2.15 5.23
CA ALA A 260 3.04 1.63 3.87
C ALA A 260 4.03 2.29 2.88
N LEU A 261 4.23 3.61 2.97
CA LEU A 261 5.18 4.32 2.10
C LEU A 261 6.62 3.93 2.38
N ASP A 262 6.96 3.83 3.65
CA ASP A 262 8.28 3.36 4.07
C ASP A 262 8.52 1.91 3.60
N ILE A 263 7.48 1.05 3.52
CA ILE A 263 7.60 -0.32 2.97
C ILE A 263 7.79 -0.29 1.46
N LEU A 264 7.05 0.55 0.73
CA LEU A 264 7.24 0.74 -0.70
C LEU A 264 8.67 1.20 -1.00
N GLN A 265 9.16 2.21 -0.27
CA GLN A 265 10.54 2.70 -0.43
C GLN A 265 11.58 1.59 -0.21
N ASP A 266 11.49 0.88 0.92
CA ASP A 266 12.47 -0.16 1.26
C ASP A 266 12.43 -1.32 0.26
N THR A 267 11.22 -1.73 -0.17
CA THR A 267 11.04 -2.78 -1.17
C THR A 267 11.65 -2.39 -2.51
N ALA A 268 11.34 -1.18 -3.02
CA ALA A 268 11.85 -0.71 -4.30
C ALA A 268 13.39 -0.59 -4.28
N ARG A 269 13.97 -0.12 -3.17
CA ARG A 269 15.44 -0.14 -2.99
C ARG A 269 16.00 -1.56 -2.93
N GLY A 270 15.31 -2.48 -2.27
CA GLY A 270 15.67 -3.90 -2.21
C GLY A 270 15.68 -4.55 -3.59
N ILE A 271 14.66 -4.30 -4.41
CA ILE A 271 14.60 -4.78 -5.80
C ILE A 271 15.75 -4.20 -6.63
N ALA A 272 16.01 -2.90 -6.51
CA ALA A 272 17.12 -2.27 -7.22
C ALA A 272 18.47 -2.91 -6.85
N ALA A 273 18.75 -3.07 -5.56
CA ALA A 273 19.98 -3.71 -5.08
C ALA A 273 20.10 -5.16 -5.56
N ALA A 274 19.00 -5.90 -5.59
CA ALA A 274 19.00 -7.28 -6.05
C ALA A 274 19.28 -7.38 -7.56
N CYS A 275 18.71 -6.49 -8.39
CA CYS A 275 19.02 -6.42 -9.82
C CYS A 275 20.51 -6.12 -10.09
N GLU A 276 21.12 -5.24 -9.29
CA GLU A 276 22.56 -4.97 -9.37
C GLU A 276 23.40 -6.17 -8.93
N GLY A 277 22.96 -6.89 -7.90
CA GLY A 277 23.57 -8.15 -7.48
C GLY A 277 23.57 -9.18 -8.62
N VAL A 278 22.45 -9.34 -9.33
CA VAL A 278 22.39 -10.22 -10.51
C VAL A 278 23.37 -9.76 -11.59
N CYS A 279 23.41 -8.46 -11.89
CA CYS A 279 24.35 -7.90 -12.87
C CYS A 279 25.82 -8.18 -12.49
N ALA A 280 26.16 -8.08 -11.20
CA ALA A 280 27.50 -8.39 -10.71
C ALA A 280 27.86 -9.87 -10.91
N GLU A 281 26.95 -10.79 -10.59
CA GLU A 281 27.19 -12.23 -10.79
C GLU A 281 27.24 -12.61 -12.27
N VAL A 282 26.43 -11.98 -13.13
CA VAL A 282 26.50 -12.12 -14.60
C VAL A 282 27.88 -11.71 -15.12
N LYS A 283 28.41 -10.55 -14.70
CA LYS A 283 29.75 -10.09 -15.12
C LYS A 283 30.85 -11.03 -14.64
N LYS A 284 30.73 -11.53 -13.41
CA LYS A 284 31.71 -12.43 -12.79
C LYS A 284 31.77 -13.80 -13.49
N VAL A 285 30.62 -14.41 -13.77
CA VAL A 285 30.59 -15.69 -14.49
C VAL A 285 31.08 -15.52 -15.93
N ARG A 286 30.68 -14.45 -16.62
CA ARG A 286 31.17 -14.12 -17.97
C ARG A 286 32.69 -13.98 -18.00
N SER A 287 33.27 -13.20 -17.08
CA SER A 287 34.72 -13.03 -17.00
C SER A 287 35.44 -14.36 -16.79
N THR A 288 34.89 -15.24 -15.94
CA THR A 288 35.49 -16.55 -15.68
C THR A 288 35.43 -17.45 -16.92
N ILE A 289 34.30 -17.46 -17.64
CA ILE A 289 34.16 -18.20 -18.91
C ILE A 289 35.15 -17.67 -19.95
N THR A 290 35.20 -16.35 -20.16
CA THR A 290 36.14 -15.71 -21.08
C THR A 290 37.59 -16.09 -20.76
N ASP A 291 37.99 -16.05 -19.48
CA ASP A 291 39.36 -16.36 -19.07
C ASP A 291 39.72 -17.83 -19.32
N VAL A 292 38.82 -18.76 -19.00
CA VAL A 292 39.02 -20.19 -19.26
C VAL A 292 39.07 -20.46 -20.76
N TYR A 293 38.21 -19.81 -21.56
CA TYR A 293 38.21 -19.98 -23.01
C TYR A 293 39.45 -19.38 -23.67
N LYS A 294 39.98 -18.25 -23.18
CA LYS A 294 41.28 -17.71 -23.62
C LYS A 294 42.42 -18.69 -23.34
N ASP A 295 42.48 -19.25 -22.13
CA ASP A 295 43.51 -20.22 -21.76
C ASP A 295 43.41 -21.51 -22.59
N ALA A 296 42.20 -22.06 -22.76
CA ALA A 296 41.96 -23.24 -23.59
C ALA A 296 42.34 -23.00 -25.05
N ALA A 297 42.01 -21.84 -25.60
CA ALA A 297 42.37 -21.47 -26.96
C ALA A 297 43.88 -21.30 -27.12
N LEU A 298 44.55 -20.64 -26.17
CA LEU A 298 46.02 -20.55 -26.19
C LEU A 298 46.62 -21.95 -26.24
N LYS A 299 46.17 -22.90 -25.41
CA LYS A 299 46.67 -24.28 -25.45
C LYS A 299 46.40 -25.00 -26.77
N THR A 300 45.22 -24.80 -27.36
CA THR A 300 44.77 -25.47 -28.59
C THR A 300 45.46 -24.93 -29.84
N PHE A 301 45.69 -23.62 -29.91
CA PHE A 301 46.21 -22.96 -31.11
C PHE A 301 47.71 -22.62 -31.04
N SER A 302 48.40 -22.89 -29.93
CA SER A 302 49.84 -22.57 -29.76
C SER A 302 50.81 -23.50 -30.51
N VAL A 303 50.35 -24.45 -31.33
CA VAL A 303 51.24 -25.49 -31.93
C VAL A 303 51.08 -25.70 -33.45
N LYS A 304 50.45 -24.79 -34.20
CA LYS A 304 50.45 -24.88 -35.69
C LYS A 304 51.03 -23.61 -36.27
N SER A 305 52.07 -23.75 -37.11
CA SER A 305 52.78 -22.64 -37.74
C SER A 305 51.82 -21.67 -38.42
N LEU A 306 52.19 -20.38 -38.44
CA LEU A 306 51.51 -19.23 -39.08
C LEU A 306 51.08 -19.41 -40.56
N GLY A 307 51.34 -20.58 -41.19
CA GLY A 307 51.20 -20.83 -42.63
C GLY A 307 49.86 -21.39 -43.10
N ASP A 308 49.15 -22.24 -42.35
CA ASP A 308 48.06 -23.05 -42.93
C ASP A 308 46.68 -22.76 -42.30
N ALA A 309 46.19 -21.54 -42.51
CA ALA A 309 44.82 -21.16 -42.14
C ALA A 309 43.74 -21.95 -42.92
N VAL A 310 44.07 -22.49 -44.10
CA VAL A 310 43.16 -23.28 -44.93
C VAL A 310 42.97 -24.70 -44.37
N ASP A 311 44.03 -25.33 -43.85
CA ASP A 311 43.95 -26.68 -43.29
C ASP A 311 43.14 -26.70 -41.98
N LEU A 312 43.28 -25.66 -41.15
CA LEU A 312 42.50 -25.46 -39.91
C LEU A 312 40.98 -25.38 -40.18
N LEU A 313 40.57 -24.79 -41.31
CA LEU A 313 39.15 -24.71 -41.70
C LEU A 313 38.57 -26.08 -42.08
N THR A 314 39.39 -27.00 -42.59
CA THR A 314 38.96 -28.36 -42.93
C THR A 314 38.89 -29.29 -41.71
N SER A 315 39.51 -28.92 -40.58
CA SER A 315 39.59 -29.72 -39.35
C SER A 315 38.79 -29.13 -38.17
N LEU A 316 37.76 -28.31 -38.42
CA LEU A 316 37.02 -27.60 -37.36
C LEU A 316 36.43 -28.53 -36.28
N GLY A 317 35.96 -29.73 -36.66
CA GLY A 317 35.44 -30.70 -35.70
C GLY A 317 36.50 -31.21 -34.72
N ASP A 318 37.68 -31.58 -35.22
CA ASP A 318 38.79 -32.04 -34.38
C ASP A 318 39.35 -30.91 -33.50
N LEU A 319 39.39 -29.68 -34.04
CA LEU A 319 39.80 -28.49 -33.27
C LEU A 319 38.81 -28.13 -32.16
N ALA A 320 37.50 -28.30 -32.39
CA ALA A 320 36.50 -28.08 -31.36
C ALA A 320 36.65 -29.11 -30.22
N LEU A 321 36.90 -30.38 -30.55
CA LEU A 321 37.16 -31.42 -29.56
C LEU A 321 38.45 -31.17 -28.77
N GLU A 322 39.53 -30.78 -29.44
CA GLU A 322 40.80 -30.41 -28.80
C GLU A 322 40.61 -29.18 -27.89
N PHE A 323 39.89 -28.16 -28.35
CA PHE A 323 39.53 -26.99 -27.55
C PHE A 323 38.77 -27.37 -26.29
N ILE A 324 37.69 -28.16 -26.44
CA ILE A 324 36.88 -28.64 -25.31
C ILE A 324 37.75 -29.44 -24.33
N SER A 325 38.69 -30.27 -24.82
CA SER A 325 39.60 -31.04 -23.95
C SER A 325 40.57 -30.17 -23.14
N ASN A 326 40.89 -28.97 -23.63
CA ASN A 326 41.76 -28.00 -22.96
C ASN A 326 41.01 -27.06 -22.00
N ILE A 327 39.67 -27.12 -21.96
CA ILE A 327 38.84 -26.34 -21.03
C ILE A 327 39.01 -26.87 -19.61
N ASP A 328 39.30 -25.95 -18.68
CA ASP A 328 39.21 -26.21 -17.24
C ASP A 328 37.74 -26.34 -16.82
N THR A 329 37.19 -27.53 -17.05
CA THR A 329 35.76 -27.84 -16.80
C THR A 329 35.42 -27.71 -15.33
N MET A 330 36.34 -28.05 -14.42
CA MET A 330 36.11 -27.92 -12.98
C MET A 330 35.92 -26.45 -12.58
N ARG A 331 36.75 -25.54 -13.12
CA ARG A 331 36.63 -24.11 -12.86
C ARG A 331 35.32 -23.54 -13.43
N LEU A 332 34.90 -23.97 -14.62
CA LEU A 332 33.63 -23.54 -15.21
C LEU A 332 32.43 -24.05 -14.40
N ASP A 333 32.42 -25.33 -14.02
CA ASP A 333 31.34 -25.92 -13.23
C ASP A 333 31.19 -25.21 -11.88
N GLN A 334 32.30 -24.91 -11.19
CA GLN A 334 32.29 -24.13 -9.95
C GLN A 334 31.77 -22.71 -10.15
N ALA A 335 32.10 -22.07 -11.27
CA ALA A 335 31.63 -20.73 -11.59
C ALA A 335 30.11 -20.71 -11.85
N VAL A 336 29.59 -21.68 -12.60
CA VAL A 336 28.15 -21.85 -12.87
C VAL A 336 27.39 -22.17 -11.59
N ASP A 337 27.92 -23.06 -10.75
CA ASP A 337 27.30 -23.39 -9.46
C ASP A 337 27.25 -22.17 -8.52
N SER A 338 28.32 -21.36 -8.49
CA SER A 338 28.33 -20.11 -7.73
C SER A 338 27.33 -19.12 -8.30
N TYR A 339 27.28 -18.91 -9.61
CA TYR A 339 26.34 -18.01 -10.27
C TYR A 339 24.89 -18.33 -9.89
N ASN A 340 24.48 -19.60 -10.02
CA ASN A 340 23.14 -20.03 -9.65
C ASN A 340 22.86 -19.88 -8.15
N ARG A 341 23.83 -20.23 -7.29
CA ARG A 341 23.67 -20.15 -5.83
C ARG A 341 23.53 -18.70 -5.34
N GLU A 342 24.38 -17.81 -5.81
CA GLU A 342 24.38 -16.40 -5.38
C GLU A 342 23.10 -15.69 -5.87
N ILE A 343 22.69 -15.91 -7.12
CA ILE A 343 21.43 -15.34 -7.64
C ILE A 343 20.20 -15.91 -6.92
N SER A 344 20.21 -17.21 -6.58
CA SER A 344 19.15 -17.80 -5.74
C SER A 344 19.09 -17.16 -4.35
N SER A 345 20.23 -16.69 -3.82
CA SER A 345 20.26 -15.97 -2.56
C SER A 345 19.61 -14.60 -2.66
N LEU A 346 19.84 -13.87 -3.76
CA LEU A 346 19.17 -12.61 -4.04
C LEU A 346 17.65 -12.79 -4.16
N ALA A 347 17.18 -13.88 -4.77
CA ALA A 347 15.76 -14.23 -4.80
C ALA A 347 15.16 -14.37 -3.39
N ARG A 348 15.86 -15.09 -2.50
CA ARG A 348 15.43 -15.24 -1.09
C ARG A 348 15.44 -13.92 -0.33
N ASP A 349 16.33 -12.99 -0.68
CA ASP A 349 16.34 -11.66 -0.08
C ASP A 349 15.15 -10.82 -0.54
N LEU A 350 14.70 -10.97 -1.79
CA LEU A 350 13.47 -10.35 -2.26
C LEU A 350 12.23 -10.90 -1.53
N ASP A 351 12.15 -12.21 -1.33
CA ASP A 351 11.02 -12.86 -0.65
C ASP A 351 10.78 -12.33 0.78
N LYS A 352 11.83 -11.79 1.43
CA LYS A 352 11.72 -11.20 2.78
C LYS A 352 10.84 -9.96 2.83
N PHE A 353 10.59 -9.29 1.69
CA PHE A 353 9.71 -8.11 1.65
C PHE A 353 8.22 -8.47 1.64
N LYS A 354 7.85 -9.68 1.19
CA LYS A 354 6.44 -10.09 1.01
C LYS A 354 5.60 -9.93 2.29
N PRO A 355 6.02 -10.38 3.48
CA PRO A 355 5.19 -10.25 4.68
C PRO A 355 4.89 -8.79 5.05
N ALA A 356 5.84 -7.87 4.81
CA ALA A 356 5.62 -6.46 5.07
C ALA A 356 4.67 -5.84 4.02
N LEU A 357 4.80 -6.23 2.75
CA LEU A 357 3.88 -5.80 1.69
C LEU A 357 2.46 -6.31 1.92
N ASP A 358 2.30 -7.57 2.34
CA ASP A 358 0.99 -8.13 2.69
C ASP A 358 0.33 -7.37 3.85
N GLU A 359 1.09 -7.04 4.90
CA GLU A 359 0.59 -6.22 6.01
C GLU A 359 0.22 -4.79 5.55
N ALA A 360 0.98 -4.22 4.60
CA ALA A 360 0.65 -2.92 4.02
C ALA A 360 -0.64 -2.98 3.19
N GLU A 361 -0.80 -3.99 2.33
CA GLU A 361 -2.01 -4.18 1.52
C GLU A 361 -3.26 -4.36 2.40
N LEU A 362 -3.12 -5.11 3.50
CA LEU A 362 -4.16 -5.31 4.50
C LEU A 362 -4.55 -4.00 5.20
N SER A 363 -3.56 -3.23 5.63
CA SER A 363 -3.75 -2.06 6.50
C SER A 363 -4.20 -0.81 5.75
N LEU A 364 -3.86 -0.69 4.46
CA LEU A 364 -4.23 0.47 3.67
C LEU A 364 -5.76 0.61 3.53
N PRO A 365 -6.30 1.82 3.71
CA PRO A 365 -7.74 2.02 3.72
C PRO A 365 -8.38 1.81 2.35
N ARG A 366 -9.65 1.42 2.40
CA ARG A 366 -10.52 1.43 1.23
C ARG A 366 -11.09 2.82 0.99
N TYR A 367 -11.57 3.04 -0.23
CA TYR A 367 -12.21 4.28 -0.67
C TYR A 367 -13.24 4.79 0.35
N ALA A 368 -14.21 3.96 0.74
CA ALA A 368 -15.31 4.36 1.63
C ALA A 368 -14.84 4.66 3.07
N ALA A 369 -13.79 3.97 3.54
CA ALA A 369 -13.22 4.24 4.85
C ALA A 369 -12.54 5.60 4.89
N GLU A 370 -11.84 5.97 3.82
CA GLU A 370 -11.09 7.22 3.77
C GLU A 370 -11.98 8.42 3.40
N GLU A 371 -13.01 8.21 2.58
CA GLU A 371 -14.10 9.16 2.38
C GLU A 371 -14.73 9.56 3.72
N ALA A 372 -15.10 8.57 4.56
CA ALA A 372 -15.68 8.81 5.88
C ALA A 372 -14.74 9.59 6.82
N ARG A 373 -13.44 9.27 6.83
CA ARG A 373 -12.45 9.99 7.65
C ARG A 373 -12.22 11.42 7.17
N ALA A 374 -12.16 11.64 5.86
CA ALA A 374 -12.04 12.97 5.29
C ALA A 374 -13.29 13.81 5.56
N GLU A 375 -14.47 13.20 5.51
CA GLU A 375 -15.70 13.88 5.89
C GLU A 375 -15.63 14.41 7.33
N ALA A 376 -15.17 13.55 8.25
CA ALA A 376 -14.98 13.89 9.65
C ALA A 376 -13.95 15.02 9.85
N PHE A 377 -12.76 14.86 9.26
CA PHE A 377 -11.69 15.83 9.42
C PHE A 377 -12.09 17.20 8.85
N GLY A 378 -12.71 17.22 7.67
CA GLY A 378 -13.23 18.44 7.06
C GLY A 378 -14.27 19.13 7.95
N ALA A 379 -15.18 18.38 8.58
CA ALA A 379 -16.26 18.94 9.38
C ALA A 379 -15.71 19.56 10.67
N ARG A 380 -14.79 18.87 11.35
CA ARG A 380 -14.08 19.41 12.51
C ARG A 380 -13.23 20.62 12.13
N ALA A 381 -12.53 20.60 11.00
CA ALA A 381 -11.72 21.72 10.52
C ALA A 381 -12.55 22.96 10.21
N LEU A 382 -13.71 22.81 9.55
CA LEU A 382 -14.63 23.92 9.27
C LEU A 382 -15.20 24.54 10.54
N ASN A 383 -15.41 23.74 11.59
CA ASN A 383 -15.78 24.25 12.91
C ASN A 383 -14.58 24.73 13.75
N GLY A 384 -13.36 24.77 13.18
CA GLY A 384 -12.15 25.16 13.90
C GLY A 384 -11.80 24.26 15.08
N PHE A 385 -12.20 22.98 15.03
CA PHE A 385 -12.10 21.99 16.09
C PHE A 385 -12.75 22.39 17.43
N ARG A 386 -13.59 23.42 17.43
CA ARG A 386 -14.36 23.82 18.61
C ARG A 386 -15.32 22.72 19.04
N SER A 387 -15.70 22.75 20.32
CA SER A 387 -16.66 21.83 20.93
C SER A 387 -18.12 22.26 20.71
N ASP A 388 -18.38 23.40 20.07
CA ASP A 388 -19.73 23.84 19.76
C ASP A 388 -20.33 23.08 18.57
N ARG A 389 -21.66 22.98 18.51
CA ARG A 389 -22.40 22.38 17.39
C ARG A 389 -23.25 23.46 16.70
N PRO A 390 -22.76 24.06 15.60
CA PRO A 390 -23.30 25.32 15.08
C PRO A 390 -24.73 25.26 14.50
N TRP A 391 -25.37 24.09 14.38
CA TRP A 391 -26.69 23.95 13.75
C TRP A 391 -27.73 23.20 14.58
N VAL A 392 -27.52 23.12 15.90
CA VAL A 392 -28.45 22.45 16.80
C VAL A 392 -29.55 23.41 17.28
N LYS A 393 -30.82 23.01 17.13
CA LYS A 393 -31.97 23.80 17.58
C LYS A 393 -32.35 23.46 19.02
N GLN A 394 -32.28 24.46 19.91
CA GLN A 394 -32.54 24.28 21.34
C GLN A 394 -33.93 23.77 21.69
N GLU A 395 -34.95 24.25 20.97
CA GLU A 395 -36.33 23.82 21.20
C GLU A 395 -36.55 22.36 20.81
N GLU A 396 -35.85 21.85 19.79
CA GLU A 396 -35.90 20.43 19.42
C GLU A 396 -35.35 19.55 20.55
N ILE A 397 -34.21 19.94 21.16
CA ILE A 397 -33.60 19.21 22.28
C ILE A 397 -34.53 19.16 23.50
N LYS A 398 -35.15 20.29 23.87
CA LYS A 398 -36.11 20.35 24.99
C LYS A 398 -37.30 19.40 24.77
N ASN A 399 -37.70 19.25 23.51
CA ASN A 399 -38.77 18.34 23.09
C ASN A 399 -38.31 16.88 22.94
N GLY A 400 -37.05 16.56 23.24
CA GLY A 400 -36.50 15.20 23.15
C GLY A 400 -36.07 14.81 21.74
N THR A 401 -35.92 15.77 20.82
CA THR A 401 -35.37 15.52 19.48
C THR A 401 -33.88 15.85 19.46
N TYR A 402 -33.04 14.85 19.22
CA TYR A 402 -31.59 14.98 19.26
C TYR A 402 -30.98 14.77 17.88
N LYS A 403 -30.61 15.84 17.18
CA LYS A 403 -29.89 15.76 15.91
C LYS A 403 -28.39 15.61 16.14
N ILE A 404 -27.78 14.63 15.48
CA ILE A 404 -26.36 14.30 15.61
C ILE A 404 -25.63 14.45 14.27
N SER A 405 -24.31 14.65 14.35
CA SER A 405 -23.41 14.64 13.21
C SER A 405 -22.20 13.78 13.58
N LEU A 406 -22.08 12.60 12.98
CA LEU A 406 -20.95 11.69 13.22
C LEU A 406 -19.63 12.35 12.82
N ALA A 407 -19.63 13.10 11.71
CA ALA A 407 -18.45 13.83 11.24
C ALA A 407 -18.01 14.91 12.24
N SER A 408 -18.96 15.60 12.89
CA SER A 408 -18.66 16.61 13.92
C SER A 408 -18.33 15.99 15.28
N ASP A 409 -18.76 14.75 15.53
CA ASP A 409 -18.51 14.02 16.78
C ASP A 409 -17.20 13.23 16.76
N GLU A 410 -16.63 12.96 15.58
CA GLU A 410 -15.34 12.30 15.44
C GLU A 410 -14.24 13.11 16.16
N TRP A 411 -13.38 12.43 16.92
CA TRP A 411 -12.39 12.97 17.88
C TRP A 411 -12.98 13.74 19.07
N LEU A 412 -14.19 14.30 18.97
CA LEU A 412 -14.81 15.10 20.02
C LEU A 412 -15.12 14.20 21.22
N GLY A 413 -14.59 14.52 22.39
CA GLY A 413 -14.75 13.67 23.58
C GLY A 413 -14.25 12.22 23.41
N GLY A 414 -13.43 11.94 22.38
CA GLY A 414 -12.95 10.61 22.02
C GLY A 414 -13.83 9.84 21.01
N GLY A 415 -14.74 10.52 20.31
CA GLY A 415 -15.56 9.94 19.24
C GLY A 415 -14.71 9.29 18.14
N HIS A 416 -15.16 8.13 17.63
CA HIS A 416 -14.37 7.35 16.66
C HIS A 416 -15.23 6.43 15.76
N THR A 417 -16.43 6.89 15.41
CA THR A 417 -17.38 6.09 14.61
C THR A 417 -16.86 5.92 13.19
N LEU A 418 -16.49 7.02 12.54
CA LEU A 418 -16.13 7.03 11.13
C LEU A 418 -14.77 6.36 10.90
N ASP A 419 -13.80 6.60 11.80
CA ASP A 419 -12.50 5.93 11.73
C ASP A 419 -12.61 4.41 11.90
N LYS A 420 -13.34 3.93 12.91
CA LYS A 420 -13.30 2.51 13.27
C LYS A 420 -14.37 1.62 12.65
N HIS A 421 -15.48 2.19 12.17
CA HIS A 421 -16.68 1.43 11.86
C HIS A 421 -17.29 1.77 10.50
N VAL A 422 -16.54 2.36 9.58
CA VAL A 422 -17.00 2.61 8.21
C VAL A 422 -16.02 2.08 7.17
N GLY A 423 -16.56 1.40 6.16
CA GLY A 423 -15.87 0.98 4.94
C GLY A 423 -14.75 -0.05 5.12
N LYS A 424 -14.77 -0.88 6.18
CA LYS A 424 -13.73 -1.89 6.41
C LYS A 424 -13.99 -3.17 5.61
N THR A 425 -12.93 -3.82 5.13
CA THR A 425 -13.04 -5.19 4.61
C THR A 425 -13.08 -6.21 5.73
N ASP A 426 -13.49 -7.43 5.41
CA ASP A 426 -13.50 -8.56 6.35
C ASP A 426 -12.11 -8.80 6.94
N GLU A 427 -11.06 -8.75 6.12
CA GLU A 427 -9.68 -8.91 6.58
C GLU A 427 -9.27 -7.77 7.52
N GLN A 428 -9.72 -6.53 7.28
CA GLN A 428 -9.45 -5.40 8.18
C GLN A 428 -10.20 -5.51 9.51
N LEU A 429 -11.42 -6.06 9.50
CA LEU A 429 -12.16 -6.39 10.73
C LEU A 429 -11.45 -7.51 11.51
N ALA A 430 -10.97 -8.55 10.81
CA ALA A 430 -10.17 -9.61 11.40
C ALA A 430 -8.81 -9.10 11.91
N GLN A 431 -8.16 -8.17 11.20
CA GLN A 431 -6.94 -7.49 11.64
C GLN A 431 -7.17 -6.74 12.96
N ARG A 432 -8.32 -6.07 13.10
CA ARG A 432 -8.69 -5.43 14.37
C ARG A 432 -8.82 -6.45 15.49
N LEU A 433 -9.45 -7.60 15.25
CA LEU A 433 -9.55 -8.68 16.24
C LEU A 433 -8.17 -9.22 16.63
N ARG A 434 -7.26 -9.38 15.67
CA ARG A 434 -5.87 -9.79 15.86
C ARG A 434 -5.11 -8.81 16.76
N ASP A 435 -5.18 -7.51 16.46
CA ASP A 435 -4.34 -6.51 17.11
C ASP A 435 -4.94 -5.98 18.43
N GLN A 436 -6.25 -6.13 18.62
CA GLN A 436 -6.90 -5.93 19.92
C GLN A 436 -7.06 -7.25 20.70
N GLY A 437 -6.07 -8.13 20.65
CA GLY A 437 -6.09 -9.46 21.26
C GLY A 437 -4.87 -9.77 22.12
N ASP A 438 -4.93 -10.91 22.80
CA ASP A 438 -3.79 -11.55 23.44
C ASP A 438 -3.05 -12.47 22.43
N PRO A 439 -1.75 -12.77 22.64
CA PRO A 439 -0.97 -13.63 21.73
C PRO A 439 -1.55 -15.04 21.52
N PRO A 440 -1.16 -15.74 20.43
CA PRO A 440 -1.59 -17.10 20.14
C PRO A 440 -1.34 -18.11 21.27
N THR A 441 -2.29 -19.04 21.43
CA THR A 441 -2.21 -20.20 22.34
C THR A 441 -2.81 -21.43 21.65
N PRO A 442 -2.63 -22.67 22.14
CA PRO A 442 -3.27 -23.85 21.54
C PRO A 442 -4.80 -23.75 21.44
N ALA A 443 -5.45 -23.05 22.38
CA ALA A 443 -6.91 -22.84 22.35
C ALA A 443 -7.34 -21.66 21.45
N TRP A 444 -6.40 -20.80 21.08
CA TRP A 444 -6.58 -19.59 20.27
C TRP A 444 -5.40 -19.46 19.30
N PRO A 445 -5.36 -20.26 18.22
CA PRO A 445 -4.19 -20.36 17.34
C PRO A 445 -3.83 -19.04 16.65
N HIS A 446 -4.77 -18.10 16.56
CA HIS A 446 -4.56 -16.77 15.97
C HIS A 446 -4.47 -15.63 17.00
N GLY A 447 -4.46 -15.97 18.29
CA GLY A 447 -4.61 -15.01 19.40
C GLY A 447 -6.05 -14.86 19.85
N LYS A 448 -6.26 -14.38 21.08
CA LYS A 448 -7.60 -14.24 21.69
C LYS A 448 -8.04 -12.77 21.66
N PRO A 449 -8.99 -12.37 20.79
CA PRO A 449 -9.49 -10.99 20.77
C PRO A 449 -10.06 -10.56 22.12
N LYS A 450 -9.84 -9.31 22.53
CA LYS A 450 -10.43 -8.72 23.75
C LYS A 450 -11.87 -8.25 23.51
N ILE A 451 -12.19 -7.91 22.26
CA ILE A 451 -13.55 -7.56 21.83
C ILE A 451 -14.28 -8.80 21.28
N GLY A 452 -15.62 -8.80 21.38
CA GLY A 452 -16.44 -9.94 20.97
C GLY A 452 -16.63 -10.06 19.45
N ALA A 453 -16.55 -8.94 18.74
CA ALA A 453 -16.65 -8.85 17.29
C ALA A 453 -16.07 -7.52 16.82
N ALA A 454 -15.79 -7.41 15.51
CA ALA A 454 -15.50 -6.16 14.82
C ALA A 454 -16.51 -5.99 13.69
N SER A 455 -17.06 -4.79 13.52
CA SER A 455 -18.12 -4.52 12.55
C SER A 455 -17.96 -3.15 11.90
N THR A 456 -18.58 -3.00 10.72
CA THR A 456 -18.51 -1.79 9.92
C THR A 456 -19.81 -1.54 9.15
N PHE A 457 -20.24 -0.29 9.09
CA PHE A 457 -21.17 0.22 8.10
C PHE A 457 -20.51 0.21 6.71
N PHE A 458 -21.31 0.19 5.65
CA PHE A 458 -20.79 0.25 4.28
C PHE A 458 -20.29 1.66 3.91
N THR A 459 -21.02 2.70 4.32
CA THR A 459 -20.72 4.10 3.97
C THR A 459 -20.96 5.05 5.14
N ALA A 460 -20.37 6.26 5.09
CA ALA A 460 -20.60 7.30 6.08
C ALA A 460 -22.06 7.76 6.13
N GLU A 461 -22.72 7.86 4.98
CA GLU A 461 -24.14 8.20 4.87
C GLU A 461 -25.03 7.16 5.58
N GLN A 462 -24.76 5.87 5.37
CA GLN A 462 -25.49 4.81 6.05
C GLN A 462 -25.28 4.88 7.57
N ALA A 463 -24.03 5.03 8.01
CA ALA A 463 -23.69 5.19 9.42
C ALA A 463 -24.47 6.36 10.05
N GLN A 464 -24.44 7.53 9.41
CA GLN A 464 -25.12 8.74 9.89
C GLN A 464 -26.63 8.53 10.00
N ARG A 465 -27.27 7.94 8.98
CA ARG A 465 -28.72 7.70 8.96
C ARG A 465 -29.14 6.70 10.04
N LEU A 466 -28.41 5.59 10.15
CA LEU A 466 -28.73 4.52 11.10
C LEU A 466 -28.46 4.91 12.55
N THR A 467 -27.38 5.64 12.82
CA THR A 467 -27.15 6.19 14.16
C THR A 467 -28.23 7.21 14.53
N GLN A 468 -28.62 8.10 13.60
CA GLN A 468 -29.70 9.05 13.86
C GLN A 468 -31.03 8.33 14.15
N TYR A 469 -31.35 7.29 13.40
CA TYR A 469 -32.54 6.47 13.65
C TYR A 469 -32.49 5.82 15.04
N ASN A 470 -31.34 5.24 15.43
CA ASN A 470 -31.17 4.66 16.77
C ASN A 470 -31.39 5.69 17.89
N VAL A 471 -30.86 6.90 17.71
CA VAL A 471 -31.07 8.03 18.64
C VAL A 471 -32.54 8.45 18.69
N ASP A 472 -33.21 8.53 17.55
CA ASP A 472 -34.63 8.94 17.46
C ASP A 472 -35.55 7.90 18.14
N VAL A 473 -35.31 6.60 17.93
CA VAL A 473 -36.06 5.51 18.58
C VAL A 473 -35.85 5.49 20.10
N ASN A 474 -34.65 5.83 20.56
CA ASN A 474 -34.29 5.83 21.99
C ASN A 474 -34.39 7.21 22.65
N ALA A 475 -35.06 8.18 22.02
CA ALA A 475 -35.19 9.56 22.49
C ALA A 475 -35.69 9.67 23.95
N ASP A 476 -36.67 8.85 24.33
CA ASP A 476 -37.21 8.84 25.70
C ASP A 476 -36.20 8.34 26.74
N GLU A 477 -35.38 7.34 26.39
CA GLU A 477 -34.31 6.84 27.26
C GLU A 477 -33.22 7.89 27.43
N ILE A 478 -32.80 8.53 26.34
CA ILE A 478 -31.84 9.64 26.37
C ILE A 478 -32.38 10.79 27.22
N LYS A 479 -33.65 11.17 27.05
CA LYS A 479 -34.29 12.22 27.83
C LYS A 479 -34.30 11.90 29.33
N LYS A 480 -34.60 10.65 29.70
CA LYS A 480 -34.55 10.19 31.11
C LYS A 480 -33.11 10.24 31.66
N TRP A 481 -32.14 9.78 30.88
CA TRP A 481 -30.73 9.81 31.24
C TRP A 481 -30.21 11.24 31.45
N LEU A 482 -30.63 12.19 30.62
CA LEU A 482 -30.27 13.61 30.77
C LEU A 482 -31.06 14.33 31.87
N GLY A 483 -32.25 13.86 32.23
CA GLY A 483 -33.10 14.44 33.27
C GLY A 483 -32.49 14.37 34.68
N ARG A 484 -31.55 13.45 34.91
CA ARG A 484 -30.67 13.43 36.09
C ARG A 484 -29.23 13.55 35.59
N PRO A 485 -28.57 14.73 35.68
CA PRO A 485 -27.24 14.93 35.13
C PRO A 485 -26.29 13.76 35.47
N PRO A 486 -25.82 13.00 34.47
CA PRO A 486 -24.93 11.86 34.67
C PRO A 486 -23.65 12.25 35.41
N LYS A 487 -23.15 11.37 36.27
CA LYS A 487 -21.96 11.57 37.11
C LYS A 487 -21.03 10.37 37.06
N ALA A 488 -19.72 10.64 37.04
CA ALA A 488 -18.68 9.60 37.07
C ALA A 488 -18.87 8.61 38.23
N GLU A 489 -19.22 9.12 39.41
CA GLU A 489 -19.43 8.36 40.65
C GLU A 489 -20.55 7.30 40.53
N ASN A 490 -21.53 7.53 39.66
CA ASN A 490 -22.65 6.63 39.43
C ASN A 490 -22.38 5.62 38.30
N GLY A 491 -21.25 5.74 37.60
CA GLY A 491 -20.94 4.92 36.44
C GLY A 491 -21.85 5.17 35.22
N ASP A 492 -22.63 6.25 35.21
CA ASP A 492 -23.66 6.53 34.20
C ASP A 492 -23.22 7.56 33.14
N LEU A 493 -21.93 7.93 33.06
CA LEU A 493 -21.40 8.85 32.04
C LEU A 493 -21.53 8.35 30.60
N LYS A 494 -21.86 7.07 30.40
CA LYS A 494 -22.08 6.49 29.09
C LYS A 494 -23.43 5.80 29.05
N LEU A 495 -24.17 6.02 27.98
CA LEU A 495 -25.45 5.38 27.71
C LEU A 495 -25.33 4.55 26.42
N PRO A 496 -25.27 3.21 26.50
CA PRO A 496 -25.42 2.36 25.33
C PRO A 496 -26.91 2.28 24.95
N ILE A 497 -27.22 2.53 23.69
CA ILE A 497 -28.55 2.36 23.09
C ILE A 497 -28.43 1.48 21.85
N SER A 498 -29.45 0.67 21.59
CA SER A 498 -29.49 -0.20 20.42
C SER A 498 -30.86 -0.17 19.75
N CYS A 499 -30.88 -0.40 18.44
CA CYS A 499 -32.10 -0.64 17.68
C CYS A 499 -31.83 -1.60 16.52
N THR A 500 -32.86 -2.28 16.07
CA THR A 500 -32.86 -2.94 14.75
C THR A 500 -33.02 -1.90 13.65
N ALA A 501 -32.22 -2.00 12.60
CA ALA A 501 -32.30 -1.10 11.46
C ALA A 501 -33.70 -1.15 10.82
N PRO A 502 -34.21 -0.01 10.34
CA PRO A 502 -35.58 0.09 9.85
C PRO A 502 -35.79 -0.74 8.57
N ASN A 503 -37.03 -1.15 8.32
CA ASN A 503 -37.44 -1.84 7.09
C ASN A 503 -36.69 -3.15 6.79
N GLY A 504 -36.09 -3.79 7.80
CA GLY A 504 -35.34 -5.04 7.64
C GLY A 504 -34.05 -4.90 6.85
N GLU A 505 -33.50 -3.68 6.76
CA GLU A 505 -32.24 -3.45 6.06
C GLU A 505 -31.03 -3.99 6.84
N VAL A 506 -29.97 -4.35 6.10
CA VAL A 506 -28.68 -4.72 6.68
C VAL A 506 -27.95 -3.47 7.12
N SER A 507 -27.61 -3.37 8.41
CA SER A 507 -26.89 -2.24 8.97
C SER A 507 -25.41 -2.26 8.62
N GLY A 508 -24.84 -3.44 8.35
CA GLY A 508 -23.48 -3.62 7.88
C GLY A 508 -23.05 -5.08 7.99
N HIS A 509 -21.76 -5.31 8.19
CA HIS A 509 -21.21 -6.65 8.38
C HIS A 509 -20.26 -6.74 9.57
N SER A 510 -20.11 -7.94 10.11
CA SER A 510 -19.28 -8.21 11.29
C SER A 510 -18.50 -9.51 11.21
N VAL A 511 -17.22 -9.46 11.61
CA VAL A 511 -16.41 -10.63 11.92
C VAL A 511 -16.50 -10.91 13.42
N THR A 512 -16.93 -12.12 13.77
CA THR A 512 -17.10 -12.56 15.16
C THR A 512 -15.82 -13.16 15.73
N LYS A 513 -15.63 -13.02 17.05
CA LYS A 513 -14.52 -13.67 17.77
C LYS A 513 -14.62 -15.19 17.75
N GLN A 514 -15.84 -15.72 17.90
CA GLN A 514 -16.15 -17.16 17.93
C GLN A 514 -16.82 -17.59 16.62
N PRO A 515 -16.80 -18.88 16.28
CA PRO A 515 -17.66 -19.43 15.23
C PRO A 515 -19.11 -19.00 15.43
N ASN A 516 -19.72 -18.49 14.37
CA ASN A 516 -21.11 -18.05 14.37
C ASN A 516 -22.02 -19.04 13.61
N PRO A 517 -23.35 -19.03 13.81
CA PRO A 517 -24.24 -20.02 13.21
C PRO A 517 -24.51 -19.81 11.70
N VAL A 518 -24.10 -18.69 11.09
CA VAL A 518 -24.40 -18.36 9.69
C VAL A 518 -23.43 -19.06 8.73
N ASN A 519 -22.12 -18.96 8.99
CA ASN A 519 -21.08 -19.58 8.17
C ASN A 519 -20.18 -20.55 8.95
N ASN A 520 -20.38 -20.72 10.26
CA ASN A 520 -19.52 -21.51 11.15
C ASN A 520 -18.06 -21.02 11.20
N GLU A 521 -17.83 -19.75 10.86
CA GLU A 521 -16.53 -19.08 10.91
C GLU A 521 -16.45 -18.06 12.04
N GLY A 522 -15.21 -17.78 12.44
CA GLY A 522 -14.88 -16.71 13.37
C GLY A 522 -13.37 -16.58 13.47
N PHE A 523 -12.90 -15.52 14.10
CA PHE A 523 -11.46 -15.27 14.24
C PHE A 523 -10.73 -16.43 14.94
N LYS A 524 -11.42 -17.14 15.86
CA LYS A 524 -10.84 -18.29 16.57
C LYS A 524 -10.31 -19.39 15.62
N ASN A 525 -11.06 -19.74 14.57
CA ASN A 525 -10.71 -20.84 13.66
C ASN A 525 -10.08 -20.37 12.35
N GLU A 526 -10.43 -19.18 11.85
CA GLU A 526 -9.97 -18.71 10.54
C GLU A 526 -8.94 -17.57 10.60
N GLY A 527 -8.75 -16.96 11.77
CA GLY A 527 -7.81 -15.83 11.94
C GLY A 527 -8.14 -14.68 10.99
N LEU A 528 -7.14 -14.25 10.20
CA LEU A 528 -7.29 -13.16 9.22
C LEU A 528 -8.21 -13.51 8.04
N LYS A 529 -8.54 -14.80 7.84
CA LYS A 529 -9.42 -15.26 6.76
C LYS A 529 -10.89 -15.39 7.19
N ALA A 530 -11.21 -15.02 8.43
CA ALA A 530 -12.58 -15.10 8.93
C ALA A 530 -13.52 -14.19 8.12
N GLY A 531 -14.50 -14.79 7.46
CA GLY A 531 -15.51 -14.06 6.69
C GLY A 531 -16.52 -13.36 7.60
N ALA A 532 -16.93 -12.17 7.20
CA ALA A 532 -17.95 -11.42 7.91
C ALA A 532 -19.35 -11.92 7.58
N ILE A 533 -20.28 -11.68 8.50
CA ILE A 533 -21.71 -11.95 8.32
C ILE A 533 -22.48 -10.64 8.25
N PRO A 534 -23.56 -10.54 7.45
CA PRO A 534 -24.44 -9.39 7.50
C PRO A 534 -25.12 -9.31 8.86
N VAL A 535 -25.30 -8.09 9.37
CA VAL A 535 -25.98 -7.80 10.63
C VAL A 535 -26.98 -6.66 10.45
N ASN A 536 -28.02 -6.64 11.29
CA ASN A 536 -29.16 -5.74 11.12
C ASN A 536 -29.35 -4.77 12.30
N ASP A 537 -28.69 -4.98 13.43
CA ASP A 537 -28.82 -4.11 14.58
C ASP A 537 -27.75 -3.02 14.56
N VAL A 538 -28.01 -1.94 15.29
CA VAL A 538 -27.12 -0.79 15.44
C VAL A 538 -26.97 -0.52 16.91
N LYS A 539 -25.72 -0.44 17.36
CA LYS A 539 -25.37 -0.03 18.71
C LYS A 539 -24.69 1.32 18.69
N THR A 540 -25.13 2.19 19.58
CA THR A 540 -24.56 3.52 19.75
C THR A 540 -24.25 3.75 21.22
N VAL A 541 -23.06 4.26 21.51
CA VAL A 541 -22.68 4.65 22.88
C VAL A 541 -22.62 6.17 22.91
N LEU A 542 -23.53 6.77 23.66
CA LEU A 542 -23.50 8.21 23.96
C LEU A 542 -22.62 8.42 25.18
N LYS A 543 -21.82 9.50 25.19
CA LYS A 543 -21.00 9.90 26.33
C LYS A 543 -21.42 11.29 26.79
N TYR A 544 -21.75 11.42 28.06
CA TYR A 544 -22.19 12.67 28.66
C TYR A 544 -21.04 13.69 28.65
N ASP A 545 -21.36 14.92 28.24
CA ASP A 545 -20.47 16.06 28.32
C ASP A 545 -21.33 17.32 28.56
N PRO A 546 -21.29 17.91 29.77
CA PRO A 546 -22.13 19.05 30.12
C PRO A 546 -21.76 20.33 29.36
N SER A 547 -20.60 20.37 28.69
CA SER A 547 -20.18 21.51 27.87
C SER A 547 -20.81 21.52 26.47
N LEU A 548 -21.43 20.40 26.06
CA LEU A 548 -22.03 20.23 24.74
C LEU A 548 -23.53 20.52 24.76
N ASN A 549 -24.08 20.69 23.56
CA ASN A 549 -25.52 20.85 23.38
C ASN A 549 -26.04 20.11 22.13
N PRO A 550 -26.84 19.03 22.27
CA PRO A 550 -27.23 18.39 23.53
C PRO A 550 -26.00 17.89 24.33
N PRO A 551 -26.11 17.68 25.67
CA PRO A 551 -24.97 17.46 26.57
C PRO A 551 -24.37 16.04 26.47
N PHE A 552 -24.14 15.57 25.25
CA PHE A 552 -23.47 14.32 24.96
C PHE A 552 -22.84 14.32 23.56
N VAL A 553 -21.87 13.44 23.37
CA VAL A 553 -21.27 13.09 22.08
C VAL A 553 -21.57 11.63 21.73
N VAL A 554 -21.71 11.33 20.44
CA VAL A 554 -21.67 9.95 19.97
C VAL A 554 -20.22 9.46 20.08
N LEU A 555 -19.93 8.70 21.15
CA LEU A 555 -18.58 8.17 21.37
C LEU A 555 -18.22 7.13 20.30
N THR A 556 -19.18 6.27 19.97
CA THR A 556 -19.06 5.30 18.89
C THR A 556 -20.44 4.82 18.48
N SER A 557 -20.60 4.48 17.19
CA SER A 557 -21.72 3.72 16.68
C SER A 557 -21.21 2.62 15.77
N MET A 558 -21.86 1.46 15.79
CA MET A 558 -21.43 0.31 14.99
C MET A 558 -22.60 -0.64 14.71
N PRO A 559 -22.55 -1.40 13.61
CA PRO A 559 -23.45 -2.53 13.43
C PRO A 559 -23.25 -3.57 14.53
N GLU A 560 -24.33 -4.21 14.98
CA GLU A 560 -24.35 -5.25 16.01
C GLU A 560 -25.17 -6.45 15.51
N GLN A 561 -24.79 -7.64 15.95
CA GLN A 561 -25.48 -8.90 15.64
C GLN A 561 -26.69 -9.10 16.55
#